data_AF-A0AAU2DUV4-F1
#
_entry.id   AF-A0AAU2DUV4-F1
#
_cell.length_a   1.000
_cell.length_b   1.000
_cell.length_c   1.000
_cell.angle_alpha   90.00
_cell.angle_beta   90.00
_cell.angle_gamma   90.00
#
_symmetry.space_group_name_H-M   'P 1'
#
loop_
_entity.id
_entity.type
_entity.pdbx_description
1 polymer ?
#
loop_
_entity_poly.entity_id
_entity_poly.type
_entity_poly.pdbx_seq_one_letter_code
_entity_poly.pdbx_strand_id
1 'polypeptide(L)'
;MFFEYNQNNSGGGFDFDADRGITHYVIVEADDAEHANYRAERVGLYFDGAGDCSCCGNRWSEQWGSDKGDDVPSIYGEPIQDFDFGHKWMAADSPEAFVHFADGRVQGYGFDTKVLA
;
A
#
# COMPACT_ATOMS: atom_id res chain seq x y z
N MET A 1 14.84 1.00 -1.20
CA MET A 1 13.95 0.20 -2.06
C MET A 1 12.51 0.47 -1.68
N PHE A 2 11.57 0.27 -2.59
CA PHE A 2 10.15 0.44 -2.36
C PHE A 2 9.45 -0.93 -2.39
N PHE A 3 8.66 -1.23 -1.38
CA PHE A 3 7.98 -2.51 -1.21
C PHE A 3 6.47 -2.28 -1.23
N GLU A 4 5.79 -2.91 -2.18
CA GLU A 4 4.35 -2.81 -2.38
C GLU A 4 3.60 -3.80 -1.48
N TYR A 5 2.62 -3.31 -0.74
CA TYR A 5 1.60 -4.09 -0.08
C TYR A 5 0.25 -3.78 -0.75
N ASN A 6 -0.39 -4.79 -1.33
CA ASN A 6 -1.72 -4.67 -1.92
C ASN A 6 -2.75 -5.39 -1.06
N GLN A 7 -3.91 -4.77 -0.87
CA GLN A 7 -4.99 -5.41 -0.11
C GLN A 7 -5.66 -6.51 -0.91
N ASN A 8 -5.85 -7.66 -0.27
CA ASN A 8 -6.89 -8.59 -0.67
C ASN A 8 -8.25 -8.07 -0.17
N ASN A 9 -9.30 -8.23 -0.97
CA ASN A 9 -10.67 -7.81 -0.68
C ASN A 9 -11.37 -8.74 0.34
N SER A 10 -10.72 -8.97 1.47
CA SER A 10 -11.15 -9.90 2.51
C SER A 10 -12.38 -9.36 3.23
N GLY A 11 -13.52 -10.00 3.00
CA GLY A 11 -14.82 -9.56 3.54
C GLY A 11 -15.61 -8.62 2.62
N GLY A 12 -15.15 -8.37 1.39
CA GLY A 12 -15.88 -7.55 0.41
C GLY A 12 -15.66 -6.05 0.56
N GLY A 13 -14.65 -5.63 1.32
CA GLY A 13 -14.15 -4.26 1.32
C GLY A 13 -12.64 -4.17 1.48
N PHE A 14 -12.15 -2.95 1.34
CA PHE A 14 -10.77 -2.56 1.60
C PHE A 14 -10.73 -1.66 2.83
N ASP A 15 -9.68 -1.78 3.64
CA ASP A 15 -9.42 -0.88 4.75
C ASP A 15 -8.91 0.47 4.20
N PHE A 16 -9.42 1.55 4.77
CA PHE A 16 -9.03 2.91 4.43
C PHE A 16 -8.86 3.76 5.69
N ASP A 17 -7.69 4.36 5.83
CA ASP A 17 -7.35 5.31 6.89
C ASP A 17 -6.36 6.34 6.33
N ALA A 18 -6.89 7.49 5.91
CA ALA A 18 -6.09 8.55 5.29
C ALA A 18 -5.05 9.15 6.25
N ASP A 19 -5.35 9.22 7.55
CA ASP A 19 -4.45 9.79 8.56
C ASP A 19 -3.23 8.89 8.76
N ARG A 20 -3.42 7.58 8.61
CA ARG A 20 -2.34 6.59 8.62
C ARG A 20 -1.74 6.32 7.25
N GLY A 21 -2.29 6.88 6.18
CA GLY A 21 -1.85 6.56 4.82
C GLY A 21 -2.10 5.09 4.46
N ILE A 22 -3.26 4.54 4.85
CA ILE A 22 -3.73 3.20 4.48
C ILE A 22 -4.84 3.33 3.43
N THR A 23 -4.68 2.61 2.33
CA THR A 23 -5.62 2.52 1.22
C THR A 23 -5.36 1.21 0.48
N HIS A 24 -5.95 1.01 -0.70
CA HIS A 24 -5.83 -0.22 -1.50
C HIS A 24 -4.37 -0.65 -1.73
N TYR A 25 -3.50 0.26 -2.14
CA TYR A 25 -2.05 0.03 -2.24
C TYR A 25 -1.27 0.86 -1.20
N VAL A 26 -0.37 0.21 -0.48
CA VAL A 26 0.55 0.87 0.46
C VAL A 26 1.97 0.49 0.05
N ILE A 27 2.79 1.48 -0.27
CA ILE A 27 4.18 1.27 -0.68
C ILE A 27 5.09 1.86 0.38
N VAL A 28 6.04 1.06 0.87
CA VAL A 28 6.96 1.47 1.93
C VAL A 28 8.38 1.54 1.40
N GLU A 29 9.02 2.69 1.58
CA GLU A 29 10.46 2.82 1.34
C GLU A 29 11.24 2.23 2.51
N ALA A 30 12.09 1.24 2.27
CA ALA A 30 12.90 0.56 3.28
C ALA A 30 14.23 0.04 2.71
N ASP A 31 15.09 -0.43 3.61
CA ASP A 31 16.41 -0.98 3.26
C ASP A 31 16.31 -2.40 2.69
N ASP A 32 15.38 -3.20 3.23
CA ASP A 32 15.10 -4.59 2.86
C ASP A 32 13.65 -4.97 3.24
N ALA A 33 13.26 -6.21 2.91
CA ALA A 33 11.91 -6.73 3.15
C ALA A 33 11.54 -6.81 4.63
N GLU A 34 12.48 -7.13 5.53
CA GLU A 34 12.22 -7.20 6.96
C GLU A 34 11.99 -5.80 7.54
N HIS A 35 12.81 -4.83 7.13
CA HIS A 35 12.62 -3.43 7.48
C HIS A 35 11.29 -2.88 6.90
N ALA A 36 10.91 -3.30 5.69
CA ALA A 36 9.62 -2.94 5.10
C ALA A 36 8.44 -3.44 5.95
N ASN A 37 8.45 -4.72 6.34
CA ASN A 37 7.40 -5.32 7.17
C ASN A 37 7.31 -4.62 8.53
N TYR A 38 8.45 -4.39 9.19
CA TYR A 38 8.51 -3.66 10.46
C TYR A 38 7.85 -2.27 10.36
N ARG A 39 8.08 -1.55 9.25
CA ARG A 39 7.49 -0.23 9.02
C ARG A 39 6.01 -0.30 8.67
N ALA A 40 5.61 -1.26 7.86
CA ALA A 40 4.21 -1.50 7.51
C ALA A 40 3.36 -1.77 8.76
N GLU A 41 3.84 -2.58 9.70
CA GLU A 41 3.14 -2.82 10.97
C GLU A 41 3.01 -1.55 11.83
N ARG A 42 3.99 -0.65 11.78
CA ARG A 42 3.94 0.64 12.49
C ARG A 42 2.95 1.63 11.87
N VAL A 43 2.69 1.50 10.58
CA VAL A 43 1.61 2.24 9.88
C VAL A 43 0.25 1.68 10.30
N GLY A 44 0.16 0.39 10.58
CA GLY A 44 -1.05 -0.29 11.03
C GLY A 44 -1.45 -1.50 10.17
N LEU A 45 -0.61 -1.91 9.21
CA LEU A 45 -0.78 -3.18 8.52
C LEU A 45 -0.51 -4.33 9.50
N TYR A 46 -1.00 -5.51 9.18
CA TYR A 46 -0.84 -6.71 10.00
C TYR A 46 -0.78 -7.93 9.09
N PHE A 47 -0.02 -8.95 9.46
CA PHE A 47 0.24 -10.11 8.59
C PHE A 47 -0.27 -11.43 9.17
N ASP A 48 -0.82 -11.39 10.38
CA ASP A 48 -1.35 -12.56 11.10
C ASP A 48 -2.78 -12.97 10.65
N GLY A 49 -3.41 -12.16 9.79
CA GLY A 49 -4.77 -12.38 9.31
C GLY A 49 -5.84 -12.13 10.38
N ALA A 50 -5.51 -11.49 11.50
CA ALA A 50 -6.46 -11.25 12.57
C ALA A 50 -7.61 -10.34 12.13
N GLY A 51 -8.84 -10.82 12.26
CA GLY A 51 -10.03 -10.08 11.83
C GLY A 51 -10.39 -10.25 10.35
N ASP A 52 -9.58 -11.02 9.59
CA ASP A 52 -9.86 -11.28 8.19
C ASP A 52 -10.89 -12.39 8.00
N CYS A 53 -11.55 -12.37 6.84
CA CYS A 53 -12.47 -13.41 6.42
C CYS A 53 -11.71 -14.72 6.18
N SER A 54 -11.97 -15.74 7.01
CA SER A 54 -11.24 -17.02 6.98
C SER A 54 -11.36 -17.79 5.65
N CYS A 55 -12.40 -17.53 4.84
CA CYS A 55 -12.54 -18.14 3.51
C CYS A 55 -12.03 -17.26 2.37
N CYS A 56 -11.80 -15.97 2.63
CA CYS A 56 -11.35 -15.00 1.63
C CYS A 56 -9.83 -14.85 1.60
N GLY A 57 -9.16 -15.25 2.70
CA GLY A 57 -7.71 -15.08 2.90
C GLY A 57 -7.37 -13.79 3.65
N ASN A 58 -6.09 -13.64 3.99
CA ASN A 58 -5.59 -12.48 4.72
C ASN A 58 -5.68 -11.22 3.85
N ARG A 59 -5.90 -10.06 4.49
CA ARG A 59 -5.98 -8.75 3.84
C ARG A 59 -4.62 -8.29 3.36
N TRP A 60 -3.59 -8.46 4.18
CA TRP A 60 -2.21 -8.14 3.84
C TRP A 60 -1.36 -9.40 3.87
N SER A 61 -0.31 -9.40 3.06
CA SER A 61 0.74 -10.42 3.09
C SER A 61 2.07 -9.71 3.34
N GLU A 62 2.91 -10.32 4.16
CA GLU A 62 4.25 -9.81 4.42
C GLU A 62 5.15 -9.98 3.20
N GLN A 63 6.19 -9.15 3.10
CA GLN A 63 7.29 -9.38 2.17
C GLN A 63 8.14 -10.54 2.68
N TRP A 64 8.61 -11.37 1.77
CA TRP A 64 9.55 -12.45 2.05
C TRP A 64 10.98 -11.91 2.05
N GLY A 65 11.87 -12.48 2.86
CA GLY A 65 13.27 -12.02 2.93
C GLY A 65 14.05 -12.08 1.60
N SER A 66 13.55 -12.83 0.61
CA SER A 66 14.10 -12.83 -0.76
C SER A 66 13.70 -11.60 -1.58
N ASP A 67 12.62 -10.92 -1.21
CA ASP A 67 12.05 -9.81 -1.96
C ASP A 67 13.00 -8.61 -1.93
N LYS A 68 13.13 -7.97 -3.09
CA LYS A 68 14.12 -6.90 -3.29
C LYS A 68 13.51 -5.51 -3.23
N GLY A 69 12.20 -5.42 -3.43
CA GLY A 69 11.54 -4.17 -3.73
C GLY A 69 12.04 -3.58 -5.06
N ASP A 70 11.52 -2.41 -5.39
CA ASP A 70 11.88 -1.67 -6.59
C ASP A 70 12.68 -0.41 -6.26
N ASP A 71 13.43 0.10 -7.24
CA ASP A 71 14.24 1.32 -7.08
C ASP A 71 13.37 2.59 -6.96
N VAL A 72 12.14 2.53 -7.45
CA VAL A 72 11.13 3.61 -7.41
C VAL A 72 9.81 3.05 -6.86
N PRO A 73 8.94 3.87 -6.26
CA PRO A 73 7.63 3.38 -5.83
C PRO A 73 6.84 2.88 -7.03
N SER A 74 6.31 1.68 -6.91
CA SER A 74 5.69 0.92 -8.00
C SER A 74 4.47 0.14 -7.51
N ILE A 75 3.59 -0.20 -8.43
CA ILE A 75 2.47 -1.13 -8.24
C ILE A 75 2.62 -2.20 -9.30
N TYR A 76 2.74 -3.46 -8.88
CA TYR A 76 3.03 -4.61 -9.73
C TYR A 76 4.27 -4.41 -10.64
N GLY A 77 5.28 -3.68 -10.14
CA GLY A 77 6.52 -3.36 -10.87
C GLY A 77 6.40 -2.20 -11.87
N GLU A 78 5.22 -1.62 -12.07
CA GLU A 78 5.05 -0.39 -12.85
C GLU A 78 5.26 0.83 -11.95
N PRO A 79 6.15 1.79 -12.33
CA PRO A 79 6.35 3.01 -11.54
C PRO A 79 5.02 3.72 -11.27
N ILE A 80 4.80 4.16 -10.03
CA ILE A 80 3.51 4.75 -9.60
C ILE A 80 3.13 6.02 -10.36
N GLN A 81 4.11 6.70 -10.98
CA GLN A 81 3.87 7.89 -11.81
C GLN A 81 3.26 7.54 -13.18
N ASP A 82 3.50 6.31 -13.65
CA ASP A 82 3.03 5.79 -14.93
C ASP A 82 1.80 4.89 -14.78
N PHE A 83 1.56 4.36 -13.57
CA PHE A 83 0.46 3.44 -13.27
C PHE A 83 -0.93 4.03 -13.58
N ASP A 84 -1.75 3.25 -14.30
CA ASP A 84 -3.11 3.63 -14.66
C ASP A 84 -4.11 3.33 -13.52
N PHE A 85 -4.56 4.39 -12.84
CA PHE A 85 -5.60 4.34 -11.81
C PHE A 85 -7.04 4.35 -12.39
N GLY A 86 -7.25 3.95 -13.63
CA GLY A 86 -8.57 3.94 -14.28
C GLY A 86 -9.60 3.02 -13.62
N HIS A 87 -9.17 1.99 -12.88
CA HIS A 87 -10.02 1.11 -12.09
C HIS A 87 -9.90 1.43 -10.60
N LYS A 88 -10.95 2.04 -10.04
CA LYS A 88 -10.95 2.59 -8.68
C LYS A 88 -11.85 1.84 -7.73
N TRP A 89 -11.42 1.78 -6.48
CA TRP A 89 -12.14 1.19 -5.35
C TRP A 89 -12.41 2.22 -4.25
N MET A 90 -11.61 3.29 -4.19
CA MET A 90 -11.75 4.39 -3.25
C MET A 90 -12.68 5.48 -3.77
N ALA A 91 -13.12 6.36 -2.86
CA ALA A 91 -13.85 7.57 -3.23
C ALA A 91 -13.01 8.50 -4.12
N ALA A 92 -13.66 9.36 -4.91
CA ALA A 92 -13.01 10.22 -5.90
C ALA A 92 -11.92 11.16 -5.32
N ASP A 93 -12.12 11.62 -4.08
CA ASP A 93 -11.20 12.48 -3.33
C ASP A 93 -10.22 11.71 -2.44
N SER A 94 -10.27 10.37 -2.47
CA SER A 94 -9.35 9.51 -1.74
C SER A 94 -8.27 8.95 -2.68
N PRO A 95 -7.03 8.79 -2.20
CA PRO A 95 -5.98 8.16 -2.98
C PRO A 95 -6.16 6.65 -3.04
N GLU A 96 -5.85 6.05 -4.19
CA GLU A 96 -5.80 4.60 -4.41
C GLU A 96 -4.49 3.98 -3.91
N ALA A 97 -3.45 4.80 -3.78
CA ALA A 97 -2.15 4.37 -3.28
C ALA A 97 -1.54 5.41 -2.33
N PHE A 98 -0.87 4.94 -1.29
CA PHE A 98 -0.03 5.76 -0.42
C PHE A 98 1.42 5.27 -0.47
N VAL A 99 2.36 6.21 -0.60
CA VAL A 99 3.80 5.95 -0.49
C VAL A 99 4.30 6.53 0.83
N HIS A 100 4.90 5.68 1.66
CA HIS A 100 5.55 6.00 2.92
C HIS A 100 7.07 6.08 2.72
N PHE A 101 7.61 7.29 2.67
CA PHE A 101 9.04 7.54 2.45
C PHE A 101 9.86 7.33 3.72
N ALA A 102 11.16 7.03 3.57
CA ALA A 102 12.08 6.81 4.67
C ALA A 102 12.30 8.04 5.56
N ASP A 103 12.09 9.23 5.00
CA ASP A 103 12.16 10.51 5.72
C ASP A 103 10.88 10.86 6.51
N GLY A 104 9.87 9.99 6.49
CA GLY A 104 8.60 10.18 7.19
C GLY A 104 7.54 10.93 6.40
N ARG A 105 7.81 11.34 5.15
CA ARG A 105 6.75 11.86 4.26
C ARG A 105 5.79 10.73 3.86
N VAL A 106 4.52 11.09 3.71
CA VAL A 106 3.47 10.22 3.16
C VAL A 106 2.81 10.94 1.99
N GLN A 107 2.67 10.27 0.85
CA GLN A 107 2.11 10.86 -0.37
C GLN A 107 1.02 9.96 -0.94
N GLY A 108 -0.17 10.54 -1.17
CA GLY A 108 -1.27 9.86 -1.89
C GLY A 108 -1.13 9.98 -3.41
N TYR A 109 -1.56 8.96 -4.13
CA TYR A 109 -1.64 8.88 -5.59
C TYR A 109 -3.00 8.32 -6.03
N GLY A 110 -3.35 8.50 -7.31
CA GLY A 110 -4.58 7.94 -7.88
C GLY A 110 -5.88 8.71 -7.59
N PHE A 111 -5.79 9.98 -7.17
CA PHE A 111 -6.97 10.86 -7.04
C PHE A 111 -7.70 11.02 -8.38
N ASP A 112 -9.03 11.18 -8.38
CA ASP A 112 -9.79 11.53 -9.61
C ASP A 112 -9.51 12.95 -10.07
N THR A 113 -9.34 13.85 -9.11
CA THR A 113 -8.96 15.22 -9.38
C THR A 113 -7.46 15.34 -9.22
N LYS A 114 -6.77 15.78 -10.29
CA LYS A 114 -5.40 16.27 -10.14
C LYS A 114 -5.42 17.38 -9.11
N VAL A 115 -5.01 17.08 -7.87
CA VAL A 115 -4.74 18.11 -6.87
C VAL A 115 -3.46 18.79 -7.35
N LEU A 116 -3.64 19.89 -8.08
CA LEU A 116 -2.54 20.80 -8.37
C LEU A 116 -2.18 21.47 -7.05
N ALA A 117 -1.11 20.98 -6.42
CA ALA A 117 -0.41 21.71 -5.37
C ALA A 117 0.30 22.93 -5.97
#